data_AF-A0AAV2RWV0-F1
#
_entry.id   AF-A0AAV2RWV0-F1
#
_cell.length_a   1.000
_cell.length_b   1.000
_cell.length_c   1.000
_cell.angle_alpha   90.00
_cell.angle_beta   90.00
_cell.angle_gamma   90.00
#
_symmetry.space_group_name_H-M   'P 1'
#
loop_
_entity.id
_entity.type
_entity.pdbx_description
1 polymer ?
#
loop_
_entity_poly.entity_id
_entity_poly.type
_entity_poly.pdbx_seq_one_letter_code
_entity_poly.pdbx_strand_id
1 'polypeptide(L)'
;MSLQKVKVRPWLHDDLDAWINRRLTGIPYKCAVIFLDNSGCDVVLGILPFAWNLLEQGTLVVLCANSRPALNDVTALELDMILKQVDNICPSLRQYRESDKLIIRESGQASPCLDLSRIPETLVEELIKWGCDLVVIEGMGRALHTNLDVSFTCDTLKLAVIKNRWLANRSIRFKRPSKVT
;
A
#
# COMPACT_ATOMS: atom_id res chain seq x y z
N MET A 1 19.31 -2.66 -11.25
CA MET A 1 18.90 -3.03 -12.63
C MET A 1 17.41 -2.81 -12.92
N SER A 2 16.48 -2.88 -11.96
CA SER A 2 15.03 -2.64 -12.16
C SER A 2 14.64 -1.16 -12.11
N LEU A 3 15.15 -0.39 -11.14
CA LEU A 3 14.83 1.05 -10.99
C LEU A 3 15.18 1.90 -12.23
N GLN A 4 16.25 1.54 -12.95
CA GLN A 4 16.66 2.19 -14.20
C GLN A 4 15.72 1.90 -15.38
N LYS A 5 14.79 0.94 -15.25
CA LYS A 5 13.80 0.57 -16.28
C LYS A 5 12.43 1.19 -16.02
N VAL A 6 12.26 1.91 -14.91
CA VAL A 6 11.03 2.66 -14.64
C VAL A 6 10.89 3.75 -15.70
N LYS A 7 9.70 3.87 -16.27
CA LYS A 7 9.43 4.91 -17.27
C LYS A 7 9.66 6.29 -16.68
N VAL A 8 10.23 7.19 -17.48
CA VAL A 8 10.35 8.60 -17.11
C VAL A 8 8.97 9.21 -16.88
N ARG A 9 8.90 10.14 -15.93
CA ARG A 9 7.70 10.93 -15.64
C ARG A 9 7.40 11.88 -16.83
N PRO A 10 6.14 12.28 -17.06
CA PRO A 10 4.97 11.98 -16.25
C PRO A 10 4.46 10.55 -16.47
N TRP A 11 4.09 9.89 -15.37
CA TRP A 11 3.38 8.62 -15.43
C TRP A 11 1.92 8.79 -15.86
N LEU A 12 1.20 7.67 -16.00
CA LEU A 12 -0.19 7.71 -16.42
C LEU A 12 -1.06 8.50 -15.42
N HIS A 13 -0.96 8.18 -14.15
CA HIS A 13 -1.42 9.05 -13.05
C HIS A 13 -0.16 9.36 -12.24
N ASP A 14 0.14 10.65 -12.07
CA ASP A 14 1.42 11.11 -11.53
C ASP A 14 1.18 12.25 -10.55
N ASP A 15 0.87 11.86 -9.33
CA ASP A 15 0.66 12.77 -8.19
C ASP A 15 1.87 12.74 -7.25
N LEU A 16 3.05 12.31 -7.74
CA LEU A 16 4.24 12.15 -6.90
C LEU A 16 4.70 13.48 -6.29
N ASP A 17 4.68 14.57 -7.06
CA ASP A 17 5.09 15.89 -6.54
C ASP A 17 4.10 16.40 -5.49
N ALA A 18 2.80 16.17 -5.69
CA ALA A 18 1.77 16.51 -4.72
C ALA A 18 1.93 15.70 -3.42
N TRP A 19 2.20 14.40 -3.54
CA TRP A 19 2.52 13.53 -2.41
C TRP A 19 3.75 14.00 -1.64
N ILE A 20 4.85 14.30 -2.34
CA ILE A 20 6.08 14.81 -1.71
C ILE A 20 5.80 16.12 -0.99
N ASN A 21 5.10 17.07 -1.61
CA ASN A 21 4.74 18.34 -0.99
C ASN A 21 3.91 18.12 0.29
N ARG A 22 2.84 17.30 0.21
CA ARG A 22 1.99 16.94 1.37
C ARG A 22 2.79 16.31 2.51
N ARG A 23 3.81 15.50 2.20
CA ARG A 23 4.70 14.86 3.17
C ARG A 23 5.70 15.84 3.81
N LEU A 24 6.16 16.84 3.07
CA LEU A 24 7.16 17.81 3.56
C LEU A 24 6.55 18.97 4.33
N THR A 25 5.37 19.46 3.92
CA THR A 25 4.76 20.66 4.50
C THR A 25 3.61 20.36 5.45
N GLY A 26 3.02 19.18 5.35
CA GLY A 26 1.88 18.80 6.16
C GLY A 26 2.26 18.18 7.50
N ILE A 27 1.27 18.04 8.37
CA ILE A 27 1.42 17.30 9.63
C ILE A 27 1.61 15.82 9.31
N PRO A 28 2.48 15.10 10.04
CA PRO A 28 2.59 13.64 9.94
C PRO A 28 1.23 12.96 10.13
N TYR A 29 1.01 11.87 9.40
CA TYR A 29 -0.19 11.06 9.56
C TYR A 29 -0.21 10.42 10.94
N LYS A 30 -1.39 10.28 11.54
CA LYS A 30 -1.57 9.59 12.81
C LYS A 30 -1.40 8.08 12.62
N CYS A 31 -2.10 7.53 11.63
CA CYS A 31 -2.11 6.10 11.37
C CYS A 31 -2.28 5.83 9.87
N ALA A 32 -1.37 5.03 9.32
CA ALA A 32 -1.40 4.59 7.94
C ALA A 32 -1.72 3.08 7.86
N VAL A 33 -2.69 2.70 7.05
CA VAL A 33 -2.91 1.31 6.65
C VAL A 33 -2.35 1.09 5.25
N ILE A 34 -1.59 0.01 5.08
CA ILE A 34 -0.99 -0.36 3.79
C ILE A 34 -1.48 -1.75 3.41
N PHE A 35 -2.19 -1.86 2.29
CA PHE A 35 -2.61 -3.14 1.71
C PHE A 35 -1.55 -3.64 0.72
N LEU A 36 -0.88 -4.74 1.07
CA LEU A 36 0.28 -5.28 0.36
C LEU A 36 -0.13 -6.21 -0.79
N ASP A 37 0.64 -6.20 -1.88
CA ASP A 37 0.52 -7.09 -3.04
C ASP A 37 1.45 -8.30 -2.88
N ASN A 38 2.63 -8.27 -3.48
CA ASN A 38 3.49 -9.44 -3.71
C ASN A 38 4.50 -9.68 -2.57
N SER A 39 4.82 -10.95 -2.33
CA SER A 39 5.98 -11.36 -1.54
C SER A 39 7.32 -10.97 -2.17
N GLY A 40 8.42 -11.16 -1.44
CA GLY A 40 9.78 -10.99 -1.96
C GLY A 40 10.22 -9.52 -2.00
N CYS A 41 10.79 -9.09 -3.13
CA CYS A 41 11.40 -7.76 -3.26
C CYS A 41 10.40 -6.62 -3.08
N ASP A 42 9.14 -6.80 -3.49
CA ASP A 42 8.11 -5.75 -3.39
C ASP A 42 7.89 -5.36 -1.92
N VAL A 43 7.75 -6.34 -1.03
CA VAL A 43 7.67 -6.10 0.41
C VAL A 43 9.00 -5.65 1.00
N VAL A 44 10.08 -6.42 0.79
CA VAL A 44 11.34 -6.22 1.53
C VAL A 44 12.06 -4.94 1.13
N LEU A 45 12.05 -4.60 -0.17
CA LEU A 45 12.80 -3.46 -0.71
C LEU A 45 11.90 -2.29 -1.12
N GLY A 46 10.58 -2.50 -1.17
CA GLY A 46 9.59 -1.46 -1.48
C GLY A 46 8.80 -1.02 -0.25
N ILE A 47 7.88 -1.86 0.20
CA ILE A 47 6.93 -1.53 1.27
C ILE A 47 7.62 -1.30 2.62
N LEU A 48 8.56 -2.14 3.03
CA LEU A 48 9.19 -1.99 4.35
C LEU A 48 10.01 -0.69 4.48
N PRO A 49 10.85 -0.30 3.51
CA PRO A 49 11.51 1.02 3.55
C PRO A 49 10.51 2.18 3.52
N PHE A 50 9.40 2.06 2.76
CA PHE A 50 8.35 3.07 2.75
C PHE A 50 7.64 3.19 4.10
N ALA A 51 7.25 2.07 4.71
CA ALA A 51 6.66 1.99 6.04
C ALA A 51 7.61 2.55 7.11
N TRP A 52 8.91 2.24 7.02
CA TRP A 52 9.92 2.80 7.91
C TRP A 52 9.95 4.33 7.84
N ASN A 53 9.90 4.92 6.64
CA ASN A 53 9.86 6.39 6.51
C ASN A 53 8.58 7.01 7.11
N LEU A 54 7.45 6.31 7.12
CA LEU A 54 6.25 6.75 7.85
C LEU A 54 6.48 6.68 9.36
N LEU A 55 7.03 5.57 9.86
CA LEU A 55 7.33 5.35 11.27
C LEU A 55 8.30 6.39 11.84
N GLU A 56 9.34 6.76 11.09
CA GLU A 56 10.30 7.80 11.49
C GLU A 56 9.67 9.19 11.67
N GLN A 57 8.53 9.44 11.01
CA GLN A 57 7.76 10.67 11.19
C GLN A 57 6.73 10.58 12.32
N GLY A 58 6.68 9.46 13.05
CA GLY A 58 5.77 9.24 14.17
C GLY A 58 4.42 8.63 13.78
N THR A 59 4.22 8.26 12.51
CA THR A 59 3.00 7.60 12.05
C THR A 59 2.93 6.16 12.55
N LEU A 60 1.80 5.75 13.14
CA LEU A 60 1.52 4.33 13.38
C LEU A 60 1.26 3.63 12.03
N VAL A 61 1.90 2.50 11.77
CA VAL A 61 1.76 1.79 10.49
C VAL A 61 1.16 0.41 10.69
N VAL A 62 0.08 0.15 9.95
CA VAL A 62 -0.59 -1.15 9.87
C VAL A 62 -0.32 -1.77 8.50
N LEU A 63 0.42 -2.87 8.46
CA LEU A 63 0.63 -3.66 7.24
C LEU A 63 -0.46 -4.73 7.14
N CYS A 64 -1.33 -4.59 6.14
CA CYS A 64 -2.41 -5.51 5.85
C CYS A 64 -2.05 -6.44 4.69
N ALA A 65 -1.95 -7.73 4.99
CA ALA A 65 -1.62 -8.78 4.03
C ALA A 65 -2.80 -9.75 3.87
N ASN A 66 -2.73 -10.67 2.90
CA ASN A 66 -3.79 -11.65 2.69
C ASN A 66 -3.88 -12.62 3.88
N SER A 67 -5.10 -13.05 4.21
CA SER A 67 -5.33 -14.12 5.19
C SER A 67 -4.96 -15.49 4.63
N ARG A 68 -5.07 -15.67 3.31
CA ARG A 68 -4.78 -16.94 2.63
C ARG A 68 -3.95 -16.69 1.36
N PRO A 69 -3.14 -17.67 0.92
CA PRO A 69 -2.34 -17.53 -0.30
C PRO A 69 -3.18 -17.20 -1.53
N ALA A 70 -2.68 -16.28 -2.36
CA ALA A 70 -3.24 -15.95 -3.66
C ALA A 70 -2.10 -15.59 -4.61
N LEU A 71 -1.84 -16.43 -5.62
CA LEU A 71 -0.68 -16.29 -6.51
C LEU A 71 0.63 -16.16 -5.69
N ASN A 72 1.36 -15.06 -5.86
CA ASN A 72 2.59 -14.73 -5.16
C ASN A 72 2.39 -13.59 -4.15
N ASP A 73 1.15 -13.31 -3.77
CA ASP A 73 0.82 -12.33 -2.74
C ASP A 73 1.38 -12.75 -1.39
N VAL A 74 1.76 -11.76 -0.59
CA VAL A 74 2.20 -12.01 0.78
C VAL A 74 1.01 -12.28 1.69
N THR A 75 1.11 -13.33 2.51
CA THR A 75 0.15 -13.57 3.60
C THR A 75 0.60 -12.90 4.90
N ALA A 76 -0.32 -12.63 5.82
CA ALA A 76 0.03 -12.04 7.13
C ALA A 76 0.99 -12.92 7.93
N LEU A 77 0.84 -14.25 7.83
CA LEU A 77 1.76 -15.21 8.45
C LEU A 77 3.18 -15.11 7.86
N GLU A 78 3.29 -15.09 6.53
CA GLU A 78 4.60 -14.93 5.87
C GLU A 78 5.22 -13.58 6.18
N LEU A 79 4.42 -12.51 6.24
CA LEU A 79 4.89 -11.18 6.58
C LEU A 79 5.47 -11.12 8.01
N ASP A 80 4.81 -11.78 8.97
CA ASP A 80 5.33 -11.90 10.34
C ASP A 80 6.68 -12.63 10.38
N MET A 81 6.82 -13.70 9.60
CA MET A 81 8.08 -14.43 9.47
C MET A 81 9.19 -13.59 8.81
N ILE A 82 8.85 -12.79 7.80
CA ILE A 82 9.79 -11.86 7.16
C ILE A 82 10.23 -10.80 8.17
N LEU A 83 9.29 -10.19 8.91
CA LEU A 83 9.62 -9.15 9.88
C LEU A 83 10.52 -9.67 11.01
N LYS A 84 10.30 -10.90 11.49
CA LYS A 84 11.22 -11.57 12.44
C LYS A 84 12.65 -11.68 11.93
N GLN A 85 12.85 -11.84 10.62
CA GLN A 85 14.18 -11.84 10.02
C GLN A 85 14.72 -10.41 9.90
N VAL A 86 13.88 -9.46 9.48
CA VAL A 86 14.22 -8.03 9.37
C VAL A 86 14.65 -7.45 10.71
N ASP A 87 14.09 -7.90 11.83
CA ASP A 87 14.48 -7.44 13.17
C ASP A 87 15.96 -7.64 13.49
N ASN A 88 16.56 -8.70 12.94
CA ASN A 88 17.99 -8.99 13.14
C ASN A 88 18.87 -8.07 12.28
N ILE A 89 18.31 -7.43 11.27
CA ILE A 89 19.00 -6.58 10.30
C ILE A 89 18.77 -5.10 10.62
N CYS A 90 17.57 -4.74 11.06
CA CYS A 90 17.12 -3.37 11.31
C CYS A 90 16.55 -3.24 12.73
N PRO A 91 17.39 -2.89 13.73
CA PRO A 91 16.94 -2.69 15.12
C PRO A 91 15.86 -1.62 15.27
N SER A 92 15.83 -0.60 14.40
CA SER A 92 14.80 0.44 14.41
C SER A 92 13.41 -0.12 14.11
N LEU A 93 13.28 -0.96 13.07
CA LEU A 93 12.00 -1.62 12.76
C LEU A 93 11.57 -2.58 13.87
N ARG A 94 12.52 -3.27 14.49
CA ARG A 94 12.26 -4.10 15.67
C ARG A 94 11.64 -3.28 16.80
N GLN A 95 12.24 -2.12 17.13
CA GLN A 95 11.73 -1.24 18.17
C GLN A 95 10.30 -0.75 17.87
N TYR A 96 9.99 -0.39 16.62
CA TYR A 96 8.63 0.01 16.26
C TYR A 96 7.62 -1.12 16.40
N ARG A 97 8.01 -2.37 16.13
CA ARG A 97 7.14 -3.53 16.30
C ARG A 97 6.95 -3.89 17.78
N GLU A 98 8.01 -3.84 18.59
CA GLU A 98 7.95 -4.07 20.04
C GLU A 98 7.18 -2.97 20.80
N SER A 99 7.04 -1.78 20.23
CA SER A 99 6.28 -0.66 20.79
C SER A 99 4.89 -0.48 20.16
N ASP A 100 4.39 -1.48 19.43
CA ASP A 100 3.08 -1.47 18.75
C ASP A 100 2.87 -0.26 17.82
N LYS A 101 3.95 0.25 17.22
CA LYS A 101 3.91 1.29 16.17
C LYS A 101 3.91 0.70 14.78
N LEU A 102 4.47 -0.49 14.60
CA LEU A 102 4.38 -1.29 13.38
C LEU A 102 3.58 -2.56 13.66
N ILE A 103 2.39 -2.65 13.06
CA ILE A 103 1.41 -3.70 13.35
C ILE A 103 1.10 -4.48 12.08
N ILE A 104 0.99 -5.80 12.20
CA ILE A 104 0.55 -6.68 11.10
C ILE A 104 -0.92 -7.03 11.32
N ARG A 105 -1.72 -6.97 10.26
CA ARG A 105 -3.09 -7.43 10.25
C ARG A 105 -3.43 -8.21 9.00
N GLU A 106 -4.42 -9.08 9.16
CA GLU A 106 -5.04 -9.78 8.06
C GLU A 106 -6.11 -8.90 7.39
N SER A 107 -6.11 -8.90 6.06
CA SER A 107 -7.12 -8.19 5.25
C SER A 107 -8.40 -9.00 5.01
N GLY A 108 -8.46 -10.26 5.47
CA GLY A 108 -9.55 -11.19 5.18
C GLY A 108 -9.55 -11.74 3.74
N GLN A 109 -8.62 -11.29 2.89
CA GLN A 109 -8.60 -11.65 1.48
C GLN A 109 -7.85 -12.96 1.21
N ALA A 110 -8.32 -13.66 0.18
CA ALA A 110 -7.70 -14.84 -0.42
C ALA A 110 -7.58 -14.67 -1.95
N SER A 111 -7.34 -13.44 -2.39
CA SER A 111 -7.45 -13.00 -3.79
C SER A 111 -6.34 -11.98 -4.11
N PRO A 112 -5.88 -11.89 -5.37
CA PRO A 112 -5.01 -10.81 -5.84
C PRO A 112 -5.73 -9.46 -5.96
N CYS A 113 -7.03 -9.43 -5.71
CA CYS A 113 -7.85 -8.24 -5.68
C CYS A 113 -8.29 -7.95 -4.24
N LEU A 114 -8.56 -6.67 -3.94
CA LEU A 114 -8.98 -6.22 -2.62
C LEU A 114 -10.42 -5.72 -2.69
N ASP A 115 -11.33 -6.42 -2.00
CA ASP A 115 -12.70 -5.96 -1.78
C ASP A 115 -12.80 -5.30 -0.40
N LEU A 116 -12.80 -3.96 -0.39
CA LEU A 116 -12.86 -3.16 0.83
C LEU A 116 -14.19 -3.31 1.59
N SER A 117 -15.25 -3.78 0.92
CA SER A 117 -16.53 -4.07 1.58
C SER A 117 -16.50 -5.34 2.43
N ARG A 118 -15.42 -6.14 2.32
CA ARG A 118 -15.24 -7.43 2.98
C ARG A 118 -13.94 -7.50 3.79
N ILE A 119 -13.63 -6.42 4.49
CA ILE A 119 -12.52 -6.37 5.45
C ILE A 119 -13.01 -6.88 6.82
N PRO A 120 -12.18 -7.57 7.62
CA PRO A 120 -12.52 -7.95 8.99
C PRO A 120 -12.97 -6.74 9.82
N GLU A 121 -14.10 -6.87 10.51
CA GLU A 121 -14.65 -5.82 11.36
C GLU A 121 -13.66 -5.37 12.44
N THR A 122 -12.93 -6.32 13.03
CA THR A 122 -11.88 -6.05 14.01
C THR A 122 -10.78 -5.12 13.49
N LEU A 123 -10.36 -5.27 12.23
CA LEU A 123 -9.40 -4.36 11.61
C LEU A 123 -10.00 -2.97 11.43
N VAL A 124 -11.27 -2.86 11.04
CA VAL A 124 -11.94 -1.56 10.89
C VAL A 124 -12.04 -0.82 12.23
N GLU A 125 -12.44 -1.52 13.29
CA GLU A 125 -12.52 -0.97 14.65
C GLU A 125 -11.17 -0.44 15.13
N GLU A 126 -10.09 -1.20 14.91
CA GLU A 126 -8.73 -0.80 15.26
C GLU A 126 -8.28 0.45 14.48
N LEU A 127 -8.52 0.50 13.17
CA LEU A 127 -8.18 1.65 12.33
C LEU A 127 -8.93 2.92 12.75
N ILE A 128 -10.21 2.79 13.12
CA ILE A 128 -11.00 3.91 13.67
C ILE A 128 -10.39 4.36 15.00
N LYS A 129 -10.09 3.43 15.90
CA LYS A 129 -9.49 3.72 17.21
C LYS A 129 -8.14 4.42 17.10
N TRP A 130 -7.29 4.01 16.16
CA TRP A 130 -5.98 4.63 15.91
C TRP A 130 -6.07 5.93 15.10
N GLY A 131 -7.26 6.31 14.63
CA GLY A 131 -7.47 7.51 13.85
C GLY A 131 -6.76 7.46 12.49
N CYS A 132 -6.93 6.34 11.77
CA CYS A 132 -6.33 6.14 10.46
C CYS A 132 -6.73 7.26 9.48
N ASP A 133 -5.71 7.95 8.98
CA ASP A 133 -5.82 9.13 8.13
C ASP A 133 -5.00 9.01 6.83
N LEU A 134 -4.40 7.84 6.58
CA LEU A 134 -3.77 7.47 5.31
C LEU A 134 -4.11 6.01 4.93
N VAL A 135 -4.66 5.82 3.73
CA VAL A 135 -4.84 4.49 3.12
C VAL A 135 -3.87 4.33 1.96
N VAL A 136 -3.04 3.29 1.98
CA VAL A 136 -2.14 2.94 0.88
C VAL A 136 -2.56 1.60 0.30
N ILE A 137 -2.80 1.56 -1.01
CA ILE A 137 -3.17 0.33 -1.73
C ILE A 137 -2.09 0.06 -2.76
N GLU A 138 -1.36 -1.03 -2.58
CA GLU A 138 -0.29 -1.45 -3.48
C GLU A 138 -0.79 -2.56 -4.41
N GLY A 139 -0.32 -2.54 -5.66
CA GLY A 139 -0.56 -3.61 -6.63
C GLY A 139 -1.64 -3.30 -7.65
N MET A 140 -1.46 -3.82 -8.87
CA MET A 140 -2.39 -3.61 -9.98
C MET A 140 -3.78 -4.20 -9.70
N GLY A 141 -3.85 -5.40 -9.12
CA GLY A 141 -5.13 -6.04 -8.81
C GLY A 141 -5.91 -5.26 -7.75
N ARG A 142 -5.26 -4.90 -6.65
CA ARG A 142 -5.87 -4.21 -5.51
C ARG A 142 -6.18 -2.75 -5.82
N ALA A 143 -5.27 -2.01 -6.43
CA ALA A 143 -5.42 -0.57 -6.65
C ALA A 143 -6.14 -0.24 -7.96
N LEU A 144 -5.80 -0.91 -9.07
CA LEU A 144 -6.33 -0.54 -10.39
C LEU A 144 -7.58 -1.33 -10.79
N HIS A 145 -7.65 -2.63 -10.49
CA HIS A 145 -8.78 -3.44 -10.95
C HIS A 145 -10.01 -3.26 -10.06
N THR A 146 -9.83 -3.12 -8.75
CA THR A 146 -10.96 -3.06 -7.81
C THR A 146 -11.17 -1.68 -7.20
N ASN A 147 -10.11 -0.92 -6.92
CA ASN A 147 -10.23 0.29 -6.09
C ASN A 147 -9.82 1.60 -6.76
N LEU A 148 -9.68 1.68 -8.09
CA LEU A 148 -9.17 2.89 -8.76
C LEU A 148 -10.05 4.12 -8.48
N ASP A 149 -11.37 3.95 -8.58
CA ASP A 149 -12.34 5.03 -8.46
C ASP A 149 -12.99 5.11 -7.06
N VAL A 150 -12.56 4.25 -6.12
CA VAL A 150 -13.04 4.31 -4.73
C VAL A 150 -12.58 5.60 -4.08
N SER A 151 -13.54 6.30 -3.48
CA SER A 151 -13.33 7.54 -2.72
C SER A 151 -13.24 7.24 -1.22
N PHE A 152 -12.28 7.87 -0.55
CA PHE A 152 -12.07 7.76 0.89
C PHE A 152 -12.26 9.12 1.56
N THR A 153 -12.53 9.11 2.85
CA THR A 153 -12.63 10.32 3.67
C THR A 153 -11.27 10.85 4.14
N CYS A 154 -10.18 10.13 3.87
CA CYS A 154 -8.82 10.47 4.22
C CYS A 154 -7.88 10.40 3.01
N ASP A 155 -6.64 10.85 3.19
CA ASP A 155 -5.63 10.81 2.15
C ASP A 155 -5.42 9.36 1.69
N THR A 156 -5.33 9.15 0.38
CA THR A 156 -5.20 7.81 -0.20
C THR A 156 -4.11 7.79 -1.26
N LEU A 157 -3.25 6.78 -1.20
CA LEU A 157 -2.20 6.53 -2.17
C LEU A 157 -2.43 5.17 -2.85
N LYS A 158 -2.63 5.19 -4.17
CA LYS A 158 -2.82 3.99 -5.00
C LYS A 158 -1.57 3.76 -5.84
N LEU A 159 -0.76 2.77 -5.47
CA LEU A 159 0.55 2.49 -6.07
C LEU A 159 0.46 1.26 -6.96
N ALA A 160 0.61 1.42 -8.28
CA ALA A 160 0.56 0.28 -9.18
C ALA A 160 1.43 0.46 -10.42
N VAL A 161 2.04 -0.65 -10.85
CA VAL A 161 2.65 -0.80 -12.17
C VAL A 161 1.70 -1.57 -13.07
N ILE A 162 1.39 -1.02 -14.25
CA ILE A 162 0.54 -1.70 -15.24
C ILE A 162 1.37 -2.80 -15.92
N LYS A 163 1.08 -4.06 -15.58
CA LYS A 163 1.82 -5.25 -16.05
C LYS A 163 1.28 -5.84 -17.36
N ASN A 164 0.11 -5.40 -17.85
CA ASN A 164 -0.51 -5.93 -19.08
C ASN A 164 -0.87 -4.82 -20.09
N ARG A 165 -0.56 -5.07 -21.37
CA ARG A 165 -0.83 -4.19 -22.51
C ARG A 165 -2.32 -3.82 -22.67
N TRP A 166 -3.22 -4.76 -22.39
CA TRP A 166 -4.66 -4.54 -22.45
C TRP A 166 -5.11 -3.46 -21.46
N LEU A 167 -4.67 -3.56 -20.21
CA LEU A 167 -4.96 -2.54 -19.19
C LEU A 167 -4.33 -1.21 -19.53
N ALA A 168 -3.08 -1.20 -20.02
CA ALA A 168 -2.43 0.03 -20.46
C ALA A 168 -3.28 0.75 -21.53
N ASN A 169 -3.79 0.01 -22.52
CA ASN A 169 -4.65 0.57 -23.56
C ASN A 169 -5.98 1.09 -23.02
N ARG A 170 -6.57 0.40 -22.04
CA ARG A 170 -7.82 0.83 -21.40
C ARG A 170 -7.61 2.09 -20.56
N SER A 171 -6.57 2.14 -19.74
CA SER A 171 -6.26 3.29 -18.89
C SER A 171 -5.84 4.53 -19.69
N ILE A 172 -5.23 4.37 -20.87
CA ILE A 172 -5.00 5.48 -21.82
C ILE A 172 -6.32 6.03 -22.40
N ARG A 173 -7.33 5.17 -22.63
CA ARG A 173 -8.63 5.61 -23.16
C ARG A 173 -9.41 6.45 -22.15
N PHE A 174 -9.28 6.19 -20.85
CA PHE A 174 -9.89 7.00 -19.80
C PHE A 174 -9.32 8.44 -19.71
N LYS A 175 -8.11 8.69 -20.23
CA LYS A 175 -7.57 10.07 -20.37
C LYS A 175 -8.15 10.86 -21.54
N ARG A 176 -8.85 10.22 -22.49
CA ARG A 176 -9.54 10.97 -23.53
C ARG A 176 -10.87 11.45 -22.94
N PRO A 177 -11.16 12.76 -22.90
CA PRO A 177 -12.52 13.18 -22.58
C PRO A 177 -13.45 12.44 -23.53
N SER A 178 -14.53 11.89 -22.99
CA SER A 178 -15.67 11.44 -23.79
C SER A 178 -15.97 12.56 -24.78
N LYS A 179 -15.76 12.29 -26.07
CA LYS A 179 -16.35 13.14 -27.10
C LYS A 179 -17.85 12.98 -26.92
N VAL A 180 -18.45 13.93 -26.22
CA VAL A 180 -19.89 14.17 -26.27
C VAL A 180 -20.15 14.58 -27.72
N THR A 181 -20.65 13.65 -28.51
CA THR A 181 -21.41 13.92 -29.74
C THR A 181 -22.87 14.02 -29.39
#